data_AF-A0A1H8GZW7-F1
#
_entry.id   AF-A0A1H8GZW7-F1
#
_cell.length_a   1.000
_cell.length_b   1.000
_cell.length_c   1.000
_cell.angle_alpha   90.00
_cell.angle_beta   90.00
_cell.angle_gamma   90.00
#
_symmetry.space_group_name_H-M   'P 1'
#
loop_
_entity.id
_entity.type
_entity.pdbx_description
1 polymer ?
#
loop_
_entity_poly.entity_id
_entity_poly.type
_entity_poly.pdbx_seq_one_letter_code
_entity_poly.pdbx_strand_id
1 'polypeptide(L)'
;MFEYMKAIKGEKLRSEGYTLVEVLAVTVILGILAAIAVPSVIWLVERSKEDVCALNRTELDRMYSTHLHLESKDHSTSAFQDYLHDSGVDICPSGGEITFVDGAVKCSIHSDSHGEEEEPDEGGSGVPFL
;
A
#
# COMPACT_ATOMS: atom_id res chain seq x y z
N MET A 1 15.85 -47.92 -28.81
CA MET A 1 15.78 -46.46 -28.56
C MET A 1 15.62 -45.73 -29.90
N PHE A 2 14.63 -46.16 -30.68
CA PHE A 2 14.10 -45.59 -31.90
C PHE A 2 12.57 -45.56 -31.63
N GLU A 3 11.85 -44.54 -32.11
CA GLU A 3 10.39 -44.31 -31.94
C GLU A 3 9.90 -43.24 -30.92
N TYR A 4 10.55 -42.07 -30.80
CA TYR A 4 9.96 -40.95 -30.02
C TYR A 4 9.77 -39.61 -30.75
N MET A 5 9.85 -39.58 -32.08
CA MET A 5 9.41 -38.39 -32.86
C MET A 5 8.01 -38.59 -33.42
N LYS A 6 7.02 -38.74 -32.53
CA LYS A 6 5.61 -38.71 -32.90
C LYS A 6 5.26 -37.30 -33.39
N ALA A 7 4.81 -37.25 -34.64
CA ALA A 7 4.52 -36.05 -35.40
C ALA A 7 3.70 -35.01 -34.62
N ILE A 8 4.25 -33.79 -34.50
CA ILE A 8 3.46 -32.59 -34.19
C ILE A 8 2.72 -32.23 -35.47
N LYS A 9 1.52 -32.78 -35.62
CA LYS A 9 0.62 -32.46 -36.72
C LYS A 9 0.10 -31.04 -36.47
N GLY A 10 0.75 -30.05 -37.07
CA GLY A 10 0.39 -28.64 -36.96
C GLY A 10 -1.03 -28.42 -37.46
N GLU A 11 -1.96 -28.31 -36.53
CA GLU A 11 -3.30 -27.78 -36.79
C GLU A 11 -3.16 -26.33 -37.24
N LYS A 12 -3.54 -26.04 -38.49
CA LYS A 12 -3.67 -24.67 -38.95
C LYS A 12 -4.81 -24.03 -38.18
N LEU A 13 -4.49 -23.39 -37.06
CA LEU A 13 -5.37 -22.45 -36.38
C LEU A 13 -5.78 -21.41 -37.41
N ARG A 14 -7.06 -21.43 -37.82
CA ARG A 14 -7.63 -20.35 -38.63
C ARG A 14 -7.67 -19.12 -37.73
N SER A 15 -6.66 -18.27 -37.86
CA SER A 15 -6.63 -16.97 -37.22
C SER A 15 -7.56 -16.04 -37.99
N GLU A 16 -8.76 -15.82 -37.47
CA GLU A 16 -9.55 -14.64 -37.82
C GLU A 16 -8.79 -13.44 -37.25
N GLY A 17 -8.19 -12.62 -38.13
CA GLY A 17 -7.42 -11.46 -37.73
C GLY A 17 -8.30 -10.22 -37.65
N TYR A 18 -8.26 -9.53 -36.51
CA TYR A 18 -8.81 -8.17 -36.39
C TYR A 18 -8.12 -7.24 -37.40
N THR A 19 -8.86 -6.28 -37.93
CA THR A 19 -8.25 -5.27 -38.81
C THR A 19 -7.35 -4.36 -37.98
N LEU A 20 -6.26 -3.86 -38.58
CA LEU A 20 -5.39 -2.89 -37.90
C LEU A 20 -6.17 -1.63 -37.44
N VAL A 21 -7.19 -1.24 -38.21
CA VAL A 21 -8.04 -0.08 -37.91
C VAL A 21 -8.90 -0.31 -36.66
N GLU A 22 -9.40 -1.52 -36.47
CA GLU A 22 -10.24 -1.86 -35.31
C GLU A 22 -9.43 -1.81 -34.00
N VAL A 23 -8.23 -2.39 -33.99
CA VAL A 23 -7.33 -2.32 -32.82
C VAL A 23 -6.86 -0.88 -32.59
N LEU A 24 -6.63 -0.12 -33.65
CA LEU A 24 -6.24 1.30 -33.55
C LEU A 24 -7.35 2.14 -32.91
N ALA A 25 -8.62 1.97 -33.33
CA ALA A 25 -9.74 2.71 -32.76
C ALA A 25 -9.90 2.44 -31.25
N VAL A 26 -9.77 1.18 -30.83
CA VAL A 26 -9.87 0.79 -29.41
C VAL A 26 -8.72 1.36 -28.58
N THR A 27 -7.48 1.27 -29.07
CA THR A 27 -6.30 1.77 -28.34
C THR A 27 -6.30 3.29 -28.20
N VAL A 28 -6.83 4.03 -29.18
CA VAL A 28 -7.04 5.48 -29.08
C VAL A 28 -8.04 5.82 -27.97
N ILE A 29 -9.19 5.13 -27.91
CA ILE A 29 -10.20 5.38 -26.87
C ILE A 29 -9.63 5.01 -25.49
N LEU A 30 -9.00 3.85 -25.33
CA LEU A 30 -8.36 3.44 -24.08
C LEU A 30 -7.23 4.39 -23.67
N GLY A 31 -6.46 4.91 -24.64
CA GLY A 31 -5.41 5.88 -24.38
C GLY A 31 -5.94 7.20 -23.82
N ILE A 32 -7.05 7.71 -24.37
CA ILE A 32 -7.72 8.92 -23.86
C ILE A 32 -8.24 8.69 -22.43
N LEU A 33 -8.87 7.53 -22.18
CA LEU A 33 -9.36 7.18 -20.83
C LEU A 33 -8.21 7.06 -19.82
N ALA A 34 -7.14 6.35 -20.20
CA ALA A 34 -5.95 6.17 -19.35
C ALA A 34 -5.28 7.50 -19.02
N ALA A 35 -5.22 8.46 -19.96
CA ALA A 35 -4.63 9.76 -19.74
C ALA A 35 -5.31 10.56 -18.60
N ILE A 36 -6.63 10.40 -18.44
CA ILE A 36 -7.40 11.06 -17.38
C ILE A 36 -7.38 10.23 -16.09
N ALA A 37 -7.48 8.90 -16.20
CA ALA A 37 -7.59 8.01 -15.05
C ALA A 37 -6.29 7.91 -14.23
N VAL A 38 -5.12 7.83 -14.89
CA VAL A 38 -3.83 7.63 -14.23
C VAL A 38 -3.50 8.71 -13.20
N PRO A 39 -3.53 10.03 -13.50
CA PRO A 39 -3.19 11.06 -12.51
C PRO A 39 -4.16 11.06 -11.32
N SER A 40 -5.45 10.78 -11.55
CA SER A 40 -6.45 10.71 -10.49
C SER A 40 -6.17 9.58 -9.50
N VAL A 41 -5.78 8.40 -10.00
CA VAL A 41 -5.48 7.24 -9.15
C VAL A 41 -4.19 7.47 -8.36
N ILE A 42 -3.16 8.08 -8.97
CA ILE A 42 -1.91 8.36 -8.26
C ILE A 42 -2.15 9.28 -7.06
N TRP A 43 -2.93 10.35 -7.24
CA TRP A 43 -3.24 11.27 -6.14
C TRP A 43 -4.05 10.59 -5.03
N LEU A 44 -5.05 9.78 -5.40
CA LEU A 44 -5.86 9.04 -4.44
C LEU A 44 -5.01 8.05 -3.62
N VAL A 45 -4.12 7.31 -4.29
CA VAL A 45 -3.21 6.37 -3.62
C VAL A 45 -2.30 7.09 -2.63
N GLU A 46 -1.77 8.25 -2.99
CA GLU A 46 -0.89 9.00 -2.10
C GLU A 46 -1.62 9.49 -0.85
N ARG A 47 -2.86 9.96 -1.00
CA ARG A 47 -3.72 10.31 0.15
C ARG A 47 -4.01 9.10 1.03
N SER A 48 -4.34 7.95 0.44
CA SER A 48 -4.56 6.72 1.20
C SER A 48 -3.32 6.27 1.98
N LYS A 49 -2.12 6.49 1.44
CA LYS A 49 -0.87 6.21 2.16
C LYS A 49 -0.68 7.13 3.37
N GLU A 50 -1.02 8.41 3.23
CA GLU A 50 -0.98 9.38 4.33
C GLU A 50 -1.97 8.98 5.42
N ASP A 51 -3.22 8.67 5.07
CA ASP A 51 -4.27 8.24 5.99
C ASP A 51 -3.89 6.96 6.75
N VAL A 52 -3.40 5.94 6.03
CA VAL A 52 -2.91 4.69 6.63
C VAL A 52 -1.72 4.95 7.56
N CYS A 53 -0.79 5.83 7.16
CA CYS A 53 0.33 6.19 8.01
C CYS A 53 -0.14 6.88 9.30
N ALA A 54 -1.10 7.79 9.23
CA ALA A 54 -1.67 8.46 10.40
C ALA A 54 -2.35 7.48 11.37
N LEU A 55 -3.15 6.55 10.84
CA LEU A 55 -3.79 5.48 11.63
C LEU A 55 -2.75 4.57 12.28
N ASN A 56 -1.78 4.08 11.51
CA ASN A 56 -0.74 3.18 12.02
C ASN A 56 0.12 3.86 13.10
N ARG A 57 0.46 5.14 12.93
CA ARG A 57 1.20 5.91 13.94
C ARG A 57 0.42 6.05 15.23
N THR A 58 -0.88 6.33 15.13
CA THR A 58 -1.77 6.45 16.29
C THR A 58 -1.89 5.11 17.02
N GLU A 59 -2.04 4.01 16.30
CA GLU A 59 -2.08 2.68 16.90
C GLU A 59 -0.75 2.33 17.58
N LEU A 60 0.37 2.62 16.90
CA LEU A 60 1.70 2.36 17.44
C LEU A 60 1.99 3.19 18.70
N ASP A 61 1.52 4.43 18.75
CA ASP A 61 1.60 5.28 19.95
C ASP A 61 0.87 4.66 21.15
N ARG A 62 -0.33 4.11 20.92
CA ARG A 62 -1.12 3.42 21.95
C ARG A 62 -0.47 2.12 22.41
N MET A 63 0.02 1.31 21.47
CA MET A 63 0.70 0.05 21.78
C MET A 63 1.99 0.30 22.55
N TYR A 64 2.80 1.25 22.09
CA TYR A 64 4.07 1.58 22.72
C TYR A 64 3.86 2.19 24.11
N SER A 65 2.98 3.18 24.27
CA SER A 65 2.65 3.75 25.58
C SER A 65 2.18 2.69 26.58
N THR A 66 1.33 1.75 26.14
CA THR A 66 0.89 0.61 26.97
C THR A 66 2.08 -0.27 27.38
N HIS A 67 3.00 -0.55 26.46
CA HIS A 67 4.19 -1.34 26.73
C HIS A 67 5.11 -0.69 27.77
N LEU A 68 5.35 0.64 27.69
CA LEU A 68 6.11 1.36 28.72
C LEU A 68 5.47 1.22 30.11
N HIS A 69 4.14 1.36 30.18
CA HIS A 69 3.42 1.27 31.44
C HIS A 69 3.48 -0.12 32.06
N LEU A 70 3.40 -1.18 31.25
CA LEU A 70 3.47 -2.57 31.73
C LEU A 70 4.87 -2.97 32.19
N GLU A 71 5.90 -2.52 31.47
CA GLU A 71 7.29 -2.86 31.81
C GLU A 71 7.93 -1.91 32.82
N SER A 72 7.23 -0.84 33.21
CA SER A 72 7.75 0.24 34.08
C SER A 72 9.07 0.85 33.56
N LYS A 73 9.23 0.88 32.23
CA LYS A 73 10.38 1.49 31.54
C LYS A 73 10.02 2.91 31.09
N ASP A 74 11.02 3.78 31.10
CA ASP A 74 10.90 5.11 30.50
C ASP A 74 11.19 5.07 29.00
N HIS A 75 10.65 6.05 28.28
CA HIS A 75 10.92 6.19 26.85
C HIS A 75 12.41 6.48 26.64
N SER A 76 13.02 5.72 25.74
CA SER A 76 14.31 6.04 25.15
C SER A 76 14.26 5.75 23.66
N THR A 77 15.02 6.52 22.88
CA THR A 77 15.09 6.34 21.42
C THR A 77 15.55 4.93 21.06
N SER A 78 16.50 4.35 21.82
CA SER A 78 16.94 2.97 21.61
C SER A 78 15.84 1.94 21.90
N ALA A 79 15.10 2.08 23.02
CA ALA A 79 14.03 1.15 23.33
C ALA A 79 12.89 1.19 22.30
N PHE A 80 12.62 2.37 21.73
CA PHE A 80 11.65 2.51 20.65
C PHE A 80 12.13 1.86 19.35
N GLN A 81 13.41 2.04 18.98
CA GLN A 81 13.98 1.40 17.79
C GLN A 81 14.03 -0.12 17.94
N ASP A 82 14.36 -0.63 19.13
CA ASP A 82 14.32 -2.06 19.43
C ASP A 82 12.89 -2.62 19.30
N TYR A 83 11.88 -1.89 19.80
CA TYR A 83 10.48 -2.24 19.66
C TYR A 83 10.03 -2.27 18.19
N LEU A 84 10.43 -1.28 17.40
CA LEU A 84 10.15 -1.25 15.95
C LEU A 84 10.79 -2.44 15.24
N HIS A 85 12.04 -2.76 15.55
CA HIS A 85 12.76 -3.86 14.95
C HIS A 85 12.13 -5.23 15.25
N ASP A 86 11.70 -5.43 16.50
CA ASP A 86 11.04 -6.67 16.94
C ASP A 86 9.64 -6.84 16.34
N SER A 87 8.88 -5.74 16.22
CA SER A 87 7.53 -5.77 15.66
C SER A 87 7.52 -6.12 14.16
N GLY A 88 8.56 -5.73 13.40
CA GLY A 88 8.66 -6.01 11.96
C GLY A 88 7.54 -5.41 11.10
N VAL A 89 6.76 -4.46 11.65
CA VAL A 89 5.60 -3.86 10.99
C VAL A 89 6.03 -2.68 10.11
N ASP A 90 5.64 -2.70 8.85
CA ASP A 90 5.77 -1.52 7.97
C ASP A 90 4.64 -0.53 8.29
N ILE A 91 4.99 0.53 9.01
CA ILE A 91 4.05 1.54 9.51
C ILE A 91 3.73 2.57 8.42
N CYS A 92 4.69 2.84 7.52
CA CYS A 92 4.58 3.88 6.52
C CYS A 92 4.68 3.28 5.12
N PRO A 93 3.57 3.16 4.36
CA PRO A 93 3.60 2.60 3.01
C PRO A 93 4.41 3.43 2.00
N SER A 94 4.79 4.67 2.37
CA SER A 94 5.69 5.53 1.60
C SER A 94 7.18 5.33 1.98
N GLY A 95 7.49 4.43 2.92
CA GLY A 95 8.85 4.16 3.39
C GLY A 95 9.43 5.23 4.31
N GLY A 96 8.56 5.98 4.99
CA GLY A 96 8.98 7.02 5.93
C GLY A 96 9.55 6.44 7.23
N GLU A 97 10.67 7.00 7.68
CA GLU A 97 11.24 6.68 8.99
C GLU A 97 10.32 7.16 10.12
N ILE A 98 10.11 6.27 11.09
CA ILE A 98 9.25 6.49 12.26
C ILE A 98 10.12 6.80 13.48
N THR A 99 9.77 7.88 14.17
CA THR A 99 10.48 8.35 15.37
C THR A 99 9.48 8.65 16.47
N PHE A 100 9.93 8.63 17.72
CA PHE A 100 9.11 9.03 18.86
C PHE A 100 9.71 10.28 19.47
N VAL A 101 9.00 11.40 19.39
CA VAL A 101 9.48 12.72 19.84
C VAL A 101 8.34 13.46 20.53
N ASP A 102 8.61 14.05 21.70
CA ASP A 102 7.64 14.83 22.48
C ASP A 102 6.39 14.04 22.93
N GLY A 103 6.52 12.72 23.12
CA GLY A 103 5.40 11.87 23.54
C GLY A 103 4.46 11.48 22.41
N ALA A 104 4.87 11.65 21.14
CA ALA A 104 4.10 11.23 19.98
C ALA A 104 4.98 10.55 18.93
N VAL A 105 4.40 9.57 18.23
CA VAL A 105 5.01 8.91 17.07
C VAL A 105 4.94 9.84 15.85
N LYS A 106 6.09 10.20 15.28
CA LYS A 106 6.22 11.06 14.09
C LYS A 106 6.81 10.30 12.90
N CYS A 107 6.31 10.63 11.71
CA CYS A 107 6.85 10.16 10.43
C CYS A 107 7.71 11.27 9.79
N SER A 108 8.80 10.88 9.13
CA SER A 108 9.67 11.81 8.40
C SER A 108 9.06 12.39 7.12
N ILE A 109 8.06 11.72 6.54
CA ILE A 109 7.45 12.07 5.25
C ILE A 109 6.05 12.67 5.41
N HIS A 110 5.26 12.18 6.37
CA HIS A 110 3.90 12.64 6.62
C HIS A 110 3.86 13.49 7.90
N SER A 111 3.47 14.76 7.78
CA SER A 111 3.24 15.66 8.91
C SER A 111 1.83 15.49 9.47
N ASP A 112 1.62 15.85 10.74
CA ASP A 112 0.30 15.85 11.42
C ASP A 112 -0.62 16.98 10.92
N SER A 113 -0.85 17.02 9.60
CA SER A 113 -1.77 17.93 8.96
C SER A 113 -3.09 17.23 8.72
N HIS A 114 -4.05 17.51 9.62
CA HIS A 114 -5.49 17.22 9.57
C HIS A 114 -5.99 15.97 10.30
N GLY A 115 -6.67 16.22 11.42
CA GLY A 115 -7.56 15.29 12.10
C GLY A 115 -8.80 15.98 12.65
N GLU A 116 -9.37 16.93 11.90
CA GLU A 116 -10.75 17.41 12.10
C GLU A 116 -11.37 17.80 10.75
N GLU A 117 -11.59 16.84 9.85
CA GLU A 117 -12.66 16.96 8.85
C GLU A 117 -13.38 15.62 8.74
N GLU A 118 -14.70 15.72 8.82
CA GLU A 118 -15.67 14.68 9.11
C GLU A 118 -15.67 13.53 8.10
N GLU A 119 -15.81 12.32 8.64
CA GLU A 119 -16.13 11.06 7.96
C GLU A 119 -17.28 11.20 6.95
N PRO A 120 -17.14 10.58 5.76
CA PRO A 120 -18.20 9.79 5.19
C PRO A 120 -17.81 8.32 5.38
N ASP A 121 -18.43 7.74 6.40
CA ASP A 121 -18.55 6.33 6.72
C ASP A 121 -18.79 5.47 5.46
N GLU A 122 -17.76 4.77 4.98
CA GLU A 122 -17.92 3.59 4.11
C GLU A 122 -16.82 2.54 4.35
N GLY A 123 -17.15 1.56 5.18
CA GLY A 123 -16.91 0.15 4.87
C GLY A 123 -15.46 -0.35 4.92
N GLY A 124 -14.85 -0.36 6.10
CA GLY A 124 -13.62 -1.11 6.37
C GLY A 124 -13.84 -2.17 7.45
N SER A 125 -14.01 -3.43 7.05
CA SER A 125 -13.98 -4.59 7.95
C SER A 125 -12.62 -4.66 8.67
N GLY A 126 -12.53 -4.08 9.87
CA GLY A 126 -11.39 -4.28 10.77
C GLY A 126 -11.32 -5.74 11.20
N VAL A 127 -10.39 -6.50 10.62
CA VAL A 127 -10.00 -7.81 11.15
C VAL A 127 -9.11 -7.59 12.37
N PRO A 128 -9.47 -8.11 13.55
CA PRO A 128 -8.62 -8.05 14.74
C PRO A 128 -7.42 -8.98 14.54
N PHE A 129 -6.20 -8.48 14.71
CA PHE A 129 -5.05 -9.35 14.92
C PHE A 129 -5.00 -9.74 16.41
N LEU A 130 -5.13 -11.05 16.64
CA LEU A 130 -4.97 -11.73 17.93
C LEU A 130 -3.49 -11.91 18.26
#